data_AF-A0A2U9NK57-F1
#
_entry.id   AF-A0A2U9NK57-F1
#
_cell.length_a   1.000
_cell.length_b   1.000
_cell.length_c   1.000
_cell.angle_alpha   90.00
_cell.angle_beta   90.00
_cell.angle_gamma   90.00
#
_symmetry.space_group_name_H-M   'P 1'
#
loop_
_entity.id
_entity.type
_entity.pdbx_description
1 polymer ?
#
loop_
_entity_poly.entity_id
_entity_poly.type
_entity_poly.pdbx_seq_one_letter_code
_entity_poly.pdbx_strand_id
1 'polypeptide(L)'
;IAYFSVCGLLSLTSVIYVIATNSFAFYDYRYVPALYLSGGATASALLMGGQSIETITDNIYYLLQQIDWYNMNIENRRIYLLILTCAQRKIAFKFPENYSINYVLGLAVARGAYSVMSVLASFKNA
;
A
#
# COMPACT_ATOMS: atom_id res chain seq x y z
N ILE A 1 -3.02 -7.24 9.58
CA ILE A 1 -1.56 -7.19 9.86
C ILE A 1 -0.98 -8.59 10.05
N ALA A 2 -1.53 -9.44 10.95
CA ALA A 2 -1.02 -10.80 11.15
C ALA A 2 -1.00 -11.67 9.87
N TYR A 3 -2.09 -11.71 9.10
CA TYR A 3 -2.15 -12.47 7.84
C TYR A 3 -1.13 -12.01 6.78
N PHE A 4 -0.85 -10.70 6.75
CA PHE A 4 0.14 -10.13 5.84
C PHE A 4 1.58 -10.38 6.31
N SER A 5 1.84 -10.40 7.62
CA SER A 5 3.18 -10.75 8.13
C SER A 5 3.51 -12.22 7.91
N VAL A 6 2.51 -13.11 8.00
CA VAL A 6 2.66 -14.54 7.67
C VAL A 6 2.99 -14.73 6.18
N CYS A 7 2.30 -14.01 5.27
CA CYS A 7 2.64 -14.06 3.84
C CYS A 7 4.03 -13.47 3.53
N GLY A 8 4.42 -12.39 4.21
CA GLY A 8 5.76 -11.83 4.11
C GLY A 8 6.84 -12.81 4.56
N LEU A 9 6.64 -13.49 5.68
CA LEU A 9 7.54 -14.54 6.18
C LEU A 9 7.65 -15.71 5.21
N LEU A 10 6.53 -16.16 4.62
CA LEU A 10 6.53 -17.21 3.60
C LEU A 10 7.27 -16.79 2.31
N SER A 11 7.20 -15.52 1.94
CA SER A 11 7.99 -14.98 0.80
C SER A 11 9.49 -15.00 1.10
N LEU A 12 9.85 -14.66 2.34
CA LEU A 12 11.23 -14.49 2.78
C LEU A 12 11.90 -15.86 2.93
N THR A 13 11.18 -16.86 3.44
CA THR A 13 11.65 -18.26 3.46
C THR A 13 11.80 -18.84 2.06
N SER A 14 10.92 -18.50 1.11
CA SER A 14 11.06 -18.90 -0.30
C SER A 14 12.31 -18.29 -0.95
N VAL A 15 12.61 -17.02 -0.72
CA VAL A 15 13.81 -16.35 -1.25
C VAL A 15 15.09 -16.93 -0.63
N ILE A 16 15.13 -17.12 0.69
CA ILE A 16 16.28 -17.72 1.38
C ILE A 16 16.56 -19.13 0.86
N TYR A 17 15.51 -19.93 0.63
CA TYR A 17 15.65 -21.27 0.11
C TYR A 17 16.21 -21.28 -1.32
N VAL A 18 15.76 -20.38 -2.21
CA VAL A 18 16.30 -20.25 -3.58
C VAL A 18 17.79 -19.89 -3.56
N ILE A 19 18.18 -18.97 -2.68
CA ILE A 19 19.60 -18.59 -2.51
C ILE A 19 20.42 -19.77 -1.97
N ALA A 20 19.89 -20.53 -1.01
CA ALA A 20 20.58 -21.67 -0.41
C ALA A 20 20.76 -22.85 -1.38
N THR A 21 19.80 -23.07 -2.27
CA THR A 21 19.80 -24.24 -3.17
C THR A 21 20.52 -23.95 -4.50
N ASN A 22 20.87 -22.68 -4.78
CA ASN A 22 21.62 -22.19 -5.94
C ASN A 22 21.13 -22.71 -7.31
N SER A 23 19.86 -23.12 -7.36
CA SER A 23 19.19 -23.68 -8.52
C SER A 23 18.04 -22.74 -8.88
N PHE A 24 18.34 -21.73 -9.71
CA PHE A 24 17.32 -20.92 -10.37
C PHE A 24 16.72 -21.72 -11.53
N ALA A 25 16.07 -22.84 -11.23
CA ALA A 25 15.29 -23.56 -12.22
C ALA A 25 13.97 -22.81 -12.44
N PHE A 26 13.97 -21.83 -13.35
CA PHE A 26 12.80 -21.05 -13.78
C PHE A 26 11.62 -21.91 -14.27
N TYR A 27 11.82 -23.22 -14.49
CA TYR A 27 10.86 -24.16 -15.06
C TYR A 27 10.07 -24.99 -14.04
N ASP A 28 10.31 -24.82 -12.74
CA ASP A 28 9.63 -25.63 -11.73
C ASP A 28 8.26 -25.01 -11.37
N TYR A 29 7.24 -25.42 -12.12
CA TYR A 29 5.86 -24.89 -12.08
C TYR A 29 5.20 -24.92 -10.68
N ARG A 30 5.74 -25.71 -9.74
CA ARG A 30 5.23 -25.85 -8.37
C ARG A 30 5.36 -24.58 -7.54
N TYR A 31 6.34 -23.70 -7.83
CA TYR A 31 6.61 -22.51 -7.01
C TYR A 31 5.95 -21.23 -7.55
N VAL A 32 5.48 -21.28 -8.79
CA VAL A 32 4.82 -20.15 -9.48
C VAL A 32 3.59 -19.64 -8.69
N PRO A 33 2.67 -20.50 -8.17
CA PRO A 33 1.52 -20.03 -7.40
C PRO A 33 1.89 -19.37 -6.07
N ALA A 34 2.92 -19.89 -5.38
CA ALA A 34 3.38 -19.35 -4.11
C ALA A 34 3.99 -17.95 -4.26
N LEU A 35 4.74 -17.72 -5.35
CA LEU A 35 5.26 -16.40 -5.71
C LEU A 35 4.13 -15.39 -5.99
N TYR A 36 3.11 -15.77 -6.75
CA TYR A 36 1.98 -14.89 -7.00
C TYR A 36 1.18 -14.55 -5.75
N LEU A 37 0.93 -15.54 -4.88
CA LEU A 37 0.22 -15.30 -3.62
C LEU A 37 0.99 -14.39 -2.66
N SER A 38 2.29 -14.64 -2.51
CA SER A 38 3.15 -13.84 -1.64
C SER A 38 3.39 -12.42 -2.17
N GLY A 39 3.58 -12.26 -3.48
CA GLY A 39 3.68 -10.96 -4.15
C GLY A 39 2.38 -10.16 -4.07
N GLY A 40 1.23 -10.81 -4.28
CA GLY A 40 -0.09 -10.19 -4.13
C GLY A 40 -0.36 -9.74 -2.69
N ALA A 41 0.01 -10.57 -1.71
CA ALA A 41 -0.15 -10.25 -0.29
C ALA A 41 0.74 -9.08 0.17
N THR A 42 2.00 -9.03 -0.29
CA THR A 42 2.91 -7.91 0.04
C THR A 42 2.48 -6.62 -0.63
N ALA A 43 2.07 -6.64 -1.89
CA ALA A 43 1.54 -5.46 -2.59
C ALA A 43 0.26 -4.91 -1.93
N SER A 44 -0.68 -5.79 -1.55
CA SER A 44 -1.90 -5.37 -0.84
C SER A 44 -1.60 -4.81 0.56
N ALA A 45 -0.63 -5.37 1.29
CA ALA A 45 -0.20 -4.83 2.57
C ALA A 45 0.37 -3.41 2.44
N LEU A 46 1.19 -3.15 1.41
CA LEU A 46 1.72 -1.81 1.12
C LEU A 46 0.61 -0.83 0.78
N LEU A 47 -0.36 -1.23 -0.05
CA LEU A 47 -1.51 -0.40 -0.41
C LEU A 47 -2.39 -0.06 0.80
N MET A 48 -2.68 -1.05 1.66
CA MET A 48 -3.44 -0.83 2.90
C MET A 48 -2.69 0.09 3.86
N GLY A 49 -1.38 -0.07 3.98
CA GLY A 49 -0.53 0.79 4.80
C GLY A 49 -0.49 2.24 4.29
N GLY A 50 -0.37 2.42 2.98
CA GLY A 50 -0.44 3.75 2.35
C GLY A 50 -1.80 4.42 2.58
N GLN A 51 -2.90 3.68 2.35
CA GLN A 51 -4.24 4.22 2.55
C GLN A 51 -4.53 4.55 4.02
N SER A 52 -4.12 3.69 4.96
CA SER A 52 -4.44 3.91 6.38
C SER A 52 -3.86 5.22 6.90
N ILE A 53 -2.69 5.62 6.41
CA ILE A 53 -2.05 6.91 6.73
C ILE A 53 -2.87 8.09 6.20
N GLU A 54 -3.35 8.00 4.95
CA GLU A 54 -4.23 9.03 4.38
C GLU A 54 -5.51 9.15 5.21
N THR A 55 -6.14 8.02 5.56
CA THR A 55 -7.37 7.96 6.37
C THR A 55 -7.17 8.53 7.78
N ILE A 56 -6.06 8.20 8.44
CA ILE A 56 -5.74 8.73 9.78
C ILE A 56 -5.54 10.24 9.71
N THR A 57 -4.87 10.74 8.66
CA THR A 57 -4.66 12.18 8.47
C THR A 57 -6.00 12.91 8.27
N ASP A 58 -6.88 12.37 7.43
CA ASP A 58 -8.23 12.93 7.22
C ASP A 58 -9.07 12.88 8.52
N ASN A 59 -8.95 11.82 9.32
CA ASN A 59 -9.62 11.71 10.62
C ASN A 59 -9.10 12.75 11.64
N ILE A 60 -7.79 12.98 11.70
CA ILE A 60 -7.20 14.02 12.56
C ILE A 60 -7.76 15.39 12.17
N TYR A 61 -7.82 15.68 10.87
CA TYR A 61 -8.38 16.93 10.37
C TYR A 61 -9.86 17.09 10.75
N TYR A 62 -10.66 16.04 10.61
CA TYR A 62 -12.07 16.04 11.00
C TYR A 62 -12.26 16.26 12.51
N LEU A 63 -11.47 15.57 13.34
CA LEU A 63 -11.52 15.75 14.80
C LEU A 63 -11.12 17.17 15.22
N LEU A 64 -10.13 17.77 14.55
CA LEU A 64 -9.74 19.17 14.80
C LEU A 64 -10.87 20.16 14.49
N GLN A 65 -11.75 19.86 13.53
CA GLN A 65 -12.90 20.72 13.22
C GLN A 65 -14.00 20.66 14.30
N GLN A 66 -14.10 19.55 15.04
CA GLN A 66 -15.09 19.37 16.11
C GLN A 66 -14.71 20.02 17.43
N ILE A 67 -13.48 20.50 17.56
CA ILE A 67 -13.00 21.15 18.78
C ILE A 67 -13.55 22.59 18.85
N ASP A 68 -14.13 22.94 19.99
CA ASP A 68 -14.61 24.30 20.31
C ASP A 68 -13.45 25.28 20.55
N TRP A 69 -12.70 25.59 19.48
CA TRP A 69 -11.51 26.44 19.45
C TRP A 69 -11.76 27.87 19.96
N TYR A 70 -13.02 28.33 19.97
CA TYR A 70 -13.41 29.65 20.46
C TYR A 70 -13.40 29.75 21.99
N ASN A 71 -13.46 28.63 22.71
CA ASN A 71 -13.46 28.60 24.18
C ASN A 71 -12.05 28.42 24.77
N MET A 72 -11.01 28.40 23.92
CA MET A 72 -9.62 28.16 24.32
C MET A 72 -8.86 29.46 24.65
N ASN A 73 -7.87 29.35 25.55
CA ASN A 73 -6.91 30.42 25.79
C ASN A 73 -6.05 30.72 24.54
N ILE A 74 -5.47 31.92 24.46
CA ILE A 74 -4.67 32.42 23.32
C ILE A 74 -3.52 31.48 22.98
N GLU A 75 -2.79 30.98 23.97
CA GLU A 75 -1.67 30.04 23.75
C GLU A 75 -2.16 28.70 23.15
N ASN A 76 -3.26 28.16 23.67
CA ASN A 76 -3.86 26.92 23.14
C ASN A 76 -4.41 27.12 21.73
N ARG A 77 -4.97 28.31 21.44
CA ARG A 77 -5.48 28.66 20.11
C ARG A 77 -4.37 28.73 19.07
N ARG A 78 -3.18 29.23 19.45
CA ARG A 78 -1.99 29.22 18.58
C ARG A 78 -1.56 27.80 18.24
N ILE A 79 -1.48 26.93 19.25
CA ILE A 79 -1.12 25.51 19.06
C ILE A 79 -2.16 24.82 18.17
N TYR A 80 -3.44 25.05 18.41
CA TYR A 80 -4.54 24.53 17.59
C TYR A 80 -4.38 24.90 16.11
N LEU A 81 -4.14 26.18 15.81
CA LEU A 81 -3.95 26.65 14.43
C LEU A 81 -2.73 26.01 13.76
N LEU A 82 -1.65 25.81 14.51
CA LEU A 82 -0.43 25.16 14.01
C LEU A 82 -0.72 23.70 13.64
N ILE A 83 -1.40 22.96 14.52
CA ILE A 83 -1.82 21.57 14.28
C ILE A 83 -2.81 21.51 13.09
N LEU A 84 -3.76 22.43 13.01
CA LEU A 84 -4.72 22.50 11.90
C LEU A 84 -4.01 22.69 10.55
N THR A 85 -3.02 23.59 10.49
CA THR A 85 -2.23 23.84 9.28
C THR A 85 -1.42 22.60 8.88
N CYS A 86 -0.87 21.87 9.85
CA CYS A 86 -0.19 20.60 9.61
C CYS A 86 -1.16 19.51 9.11
N ALA A 87 -2.35 19.41 9.71
CA ALA A 87 -3.35 18.40 9.35
C ALA A 87 -4.02 18.66 7.99
N GLN A 88 -4.11 19.92 7.54
CA GLN A 88 -4.59 20.27 6.21
C GLN A 88 -3.71 19.71 5.09
N ARG A 89 -2.42 19.51 5.35
CA ARG A 89 -1.51 18.92 4.37
C ARG A 89 -1.64 17.40 4.45
N LYS A 90 -2.37 16.81 3.49
CA LYS A 90 -2.48 15.34 3.37
C LYS A 90 -1.08 14.70 3.31
N ILE A 91 -0.77 13.91 4.32
CA ILE A 91 0.44 13.09 4.36
C ILE A 91 0.13 11.83 3.56
N ALA A 92 0.84 11.67 2.44
CA ALA A 92 0.74 10.50 1.59
C ALA A 92 2.15 10.00 1.28
N PHE A 93 2.32 8.68 1.21
CA PHE A 93 3.54 8.09 0.67
C PHE A 93 3.57 8.34 -0.83
N LYS A 94 4.42 9.29 -1.26
CA LYS A 94 4.61 9.64 -2.67
C LYS A 94 5.90 9.01 -3.18
N PHE A 95 5.79 8.28 -4.28
CA PHE A 95 6.95 7.94 -5.11
C PHE A 95 7.38 9.16 -5.94
N PRO A 96 8.61 9.20 -6.48
CA PRO A 96 9.21 10.42 -7.08
C PRO A 96 8.46 11.03 -8.28
N GLU A 97 7.35 10.46 -8.74
CA GLU A 97 6.60 10.90 -9.93
C GLU A 97 5.10 11.11 -9.67
N ASN A 98 4.70 11.81 -8.60
CA ASN A 98 3.31 12.16 -8.26
C ASN A 98 2.35 11.01 -7.92
N TYR A 99 2.81 9.76 -7.95
CA TYR A 99 1.99 8.62 -7.55
C TYR A 99 1.99 8.47 -6.03
N SER A 100 0.81 8.55 -5.41
CA SER A 100 0.61 8.17 -4.01
C SER A 100 0.26 6.69 -3.90
N ILE A 101 0.81 6.01 -2.90
CA ILE A 101 0.44 4.63 -2.57
C ILE A 101 -0.96 4.66 -1.94
N ASN A 102 -1.98 4.51 -2.78
CA ASN A 102 -3.38 4.45 -2.35
C ASN A 102 -4.15 3.37 -3.14
N TYR A 103 -5.41 3.14 -2.78
CA TYR A 103 -6.23 2.16 -3.48
C TYR A 103 -6.48 2.49 -4.97
N VAL A 104 -6.43 3.76 -5.36
CA VAL A 104 -6.57 4.17 -6.77
C VAL A 104 -5.38 3.66 -7.59
N LEU A 105 -4.16 3.78 -7.07
CA LEU A 105 -2.96 3.22 -7.69
C LEU A 105 -3.05 1.69 -7.76
N GLY A 106 -3.45 1.04 -6.66
CA GLY A 106 -3.62 -0.42 -6.62
C GLY A 106 -4.60 -0.93 -7.68
N LEU A 107 -5.73 -0.23 -7.86
CA LEU A 107 -6.75 -0.57 -8.85
C LEU A 107 -6.26 -0.33 -10.29
N ALA A 108 -5.49 0.73 -10.52
CA ALA A 108 -4.87 0.99 -11.83
C ALA A 108 -3.90 -0.12 -12.23
N VAL A 109 -3.06 -0.57 -11.28
CA VAL A 109 -2.13 -1.69 -11.49
C VAL A 109 -2.89 -2.99 -11.78
N ALA A 110 -3.93 -3.30 -11.00
CA ALA A 110 -4.74 -4.50 -11.23
C ALA A 110 -5.42 -4.51 -12.61
N ARG A 111 -5.96 -3.36 -13.04
CA ARG A 111 -6.55 -3.19 -14.39
C ARG A 111 -5.49 -3.35 -15.49
N GLY A 112 -4.30 -2.80 -15.29
CA GLY A 112 -3.16 -2.96 -16.21
C GLY A 112 -2.78 -4.44 -16.37
N ALA A 113 -2.64 -5.17 -15.26
CA ALA A 113 -2.34 -6.60 -15.27
C ALA A 113 -3.42 -7.41 -16.01
N TYR A 114 -4.71 -7.14 -15.73
CA TYR A 114 -5.82 -7.81 -16.42
C TYR A 114 -5.81 -7.52 -17.93
N SER A 115 -5.54 -6.28 -18.34
CA SER A 115 -5.45 -5.89 -19.74
C SER A 115 -4.37 -6.68 -20.49
N VAL A 116 -3.16 -6.75 -19.93
CA VAL A 116 -2.05 -7.53 -20.51
C VAL A 116 -2.41 -9.01 -20.61
N MET A 117 -3.00 -9.59 -19.57
CA MET A 117 -3.43 -10.99 -19.58
C MET A 117 -4.52 -11.26 -20.62
N SER A 118 -5.49 -10.34 -20.78
CA SER A 118 -6.54 -10.46 -21.78
C SER A 118 -5.98 -10.42 -23.21
N VAL A 119 -4.99 -9.57 -23.46
CA VAL A 119 -4.31 -9.48 -24.76
C VAL A 119 -3.51 -10.75 -25.04
N LEU A 120 -2.79 -11.28 -24.06
CA LEU A 120 -2.07 -12.54 -24.22
C LEU A 120 -3.01 -13.72 -24.47
N ALA A 121 -4.17 -13.74 -23.80
CA ALA A 121 -5.19 -14.76 -24.02
C ALA A 121 -5.81 -14.68 -25.42
N SER A 122 -6.00 -13.47 -25.98
CA SER A 122 -6.51 -13.33 -27.34
C SER A 122 -5.52 -13.82 -28.39
N PHE A 123 -4.21 -13.61 -28.19
CA PHE A 123 -3.18 -14.15 -29.09
C PHE A 123 -3.04 -15.67 -29.04
N LYS A 124 -3.34 -16.31 -27.90
CA LYS A 124 -3.29 -17.77 -27.77
C LYS A 124 -4.46 -18.48 -28.47
N ASN A 125 -5.60 -17.79 -28.61
CA ASN A 125 -6.81 -18.33 -29.22
C ASN A 125 -6.96 -17.99 -30.72
N ALA A 126 -5.99 -17.27 -31.30
CA ALA A 126 -5.89 -16.96 -32.73
C ALA A 126 -4.95 -17.96 -33.42
#